data_AF-A0A970KLV9-F1
#
_entry.id   AF-A0A970KLV9-F1
#
_cell.length_a   1.000
_cell.length_b   1.000
_cell.length_c   1.000
_cell.angle_alpha   90.00
_cell.angle_beta   90.00
_cell.angle_gamma   90.00
#
_symmetry.space_group_name_H-M   'P 1'
#
loop_
_entity.id
_entity.type
_entity.pdbx_description
1 polymer ?
#
loop_
_entity_poly.entity_id
_entity_poly.type
_entity_poly.pdbx_seq_one_letter_code
_entity_poly.pdbx_strand_id
1 'polypeptide(L)'
;PSLDSGEPYKGFLAKRLAAVLAYMAIGSLDRASIYSVSEHMEHICSGIEGRNAFYKSLDRLAAVPFKGESRLFECVRELRSISRGDGAAIIISDLLTDSDYKAMIDYLLYYKQQIILVHILSPDELNPQYSGRVRLLDSEDNDYRDLDITPRTMDLYKRTLKSFMDDIASFCAKRGVYLLQISSDESLESILLGKGHSLGIIS
;
A
#
# COMPACT_ATOMS: atom_id res chain seq x y z
N PRO A 1 1.86 -3.66 11.31
CA PRO A 1 0.77 -3.28 12.24
C PRO A 1 -0.05 -2.12 11.70
N SER A 2 0.62 -1.13 11.11
CA SER A 2 -0.02 0.08 10.56
C SER A 2 -1.16 -0.20 9.57
N LEU A 3 -1.05 -1.17 8.65
CA LEU A 3 -2.17 -1.49 7.75
C LEU A 3 -3.38 -2.14 8.45
N ASP A 4 -3.23 -2.68 9.67
CA ASP A 4 -4.34 -3.24 10.45
C ASP A 4 -4.97 -2.20 11.39
N SER A 5 -4.60 -0.92 11.28
CA SER A 5 -5.15 0.17 12.10
C SER A 5 -6.21 1.00 11.37
N GLY A 6 -7.07 1.65 12.16
CA GLY A 6 -8.16 2.52 11.70
C GLY A 6 -9.43 1.75 11.32
N GLU A 7 -10.61 2.36 11.51
CA GLU A 7 -11.88 1.82 10.98
C GLU A 7 -12.32 2.63 9.76
N PRO A 8 -12.59 1.99 8.60
CA PRO A 8 -12.37 0.57 8.29
C PRO A 8 -10.88 0.24 8.10
N TYR A 9 -10.48 -0.99 8.45
CA TYR A 9 -9.08 -1.45 8.40
C TYR A 9 -8.48 -1.29 7.00
N LYS A 10 -7.39 -0.51 6.89
CA LYS A 10 -6.66 -0.29 5.62
C LYS A 10 -6.30 -1.61 4.93
N GLY A 11 -5.88 -2.60 5.70
CA GLY A 11 -5.43 -3.91 5.26
C GLY A 11 -6.53 -4.72 4.56
N PHE A 12 -7.79 -4.52 4.95
CA PHE A 12 -8.93 -5.15 4.27
C PHE A 12 -9.08 -4.61 2.85
N LEU A 13 -9.04 -3.28 2.68
CA LEU A 13 -9.10 -2.66 1.36
C LEU A 13 -7.86 -3.01 0.53
N ALA A 14 -6.67 -3.01 1.13
CA ALA A 14 -5.42 -3.37 0.47
C ALA A 14 -5.45 -4.80 -0.10
N LYS A 15 -5.90 -5.78 0.69
CA LYS A 15 -6.08 -7.17 0.24
C LYS A 15 -7.09 -7.28 -0.91
N ARG A 16 -8.21 -6.56 -0.82
CA ARG A 16 -9.23 -6.57 -1.89
C ARG A 16 -8.72 -5.95 -3.18
N LEU A 17 -7.99 -4.83 -3.09
CA LEU A 17 -7.36 -4.20 -4.25
C LEU A 17 -6.34 -5.15 -4.90
N ALA A 18 -5.46 -5.76 -4.10
CA ALA A 18 -4.51 -6.75 -4.60
C ALA A 18 -5.21 -7.92 -5.33
N ALA A 19 -6.31 -8.44 -4.75
CA ALA A 19 -7.09 -9.51 -5.36
C ALA A 19 -7.70 -9.09 -6.70
N VAL A 20 -8.35 -7.92 -6.76
CA VAL A 20 -8.99 -7.43 -7.99
C VAL A 20 -7.96 -7.17 -9.08
N LEU A 21 -6.86 -6.49 -8.76
CA LEU A 21 -5.81 -6.17 -9.73
C LEU A 21 -5.14 -7.44 -10.27
N ALA A 22 -4.86 -8.43 -9.40
CA ALA A 22 -4.35 -9.72 -9.83
C ALA A 22 -5.35 -10.48 -10.72
N TYR A 23 -6.64 -10.45 -10.37
CA TYR A 23 -7.68 -11.08 -11.20
C TYR A 23 -7.79 -10.43 -12.58
N MET A 24 -7.67 -9.10 -12.66
CA MET A 24 -7.67 -8.36 -13.92
C MET A 24 -6.47 -8.74 -14.79
N ALA A 25 -5.26 -8.78 -14.23
CA ALA A 25 -4.06 -9.22 -14.95
C ALA A 25 -4.23 -10.64 -15.52
N ILE A 26 -4.73 -11.58 -14.72
CA ILE A 26 -4.99 -12.95 -15.17
C ILE A 26 -6.05 -13.02 -16.27
N GLY A 27 -7.05 -12.13 -16.22
CA GLY A 27 -8.07 -11.99 -17.26
C GLY A 27 -7.52 -11.55 -18.61
N SER A 28 -6.45 -10.75 -18.60
CA SER A 28 -5.74 -10.26 -19.78
C SER A 28 -4.68 -11.22 -20.33
N LEU A 29 -4.65 -12.47 -19.86
CA LEU A 29 -3.63 -13.49 -20.15
C LEU A 29 -2.23 -13.17 -19.60
N ASP A 30 -2.12 -12.23 -18.67
CA ASP A 30 -0.89 -11.96 -17.95
C ASP A 30 -0.71 -12.91 -16.75
N ARG A 31 0.52 -12.99 -16.25
CA ARG A 31 0.85 -13.68 -15.00
C ARG A 31 0.79 -12.70 -13.84
N ALA A 32 0.17 -13.13 -12.74
CA ALA A 32 0.15 -12.35 -11.51
C ALA A 32 0.90 -13.07 -10.39
N SER A 33 1.70 -12.30 -9.64
CA SER A 33 2.31 -12.72 -8.38
C SER A 33 1.94 -11.70 -7.31
N ILE A 34 1.62 -12.18 -6.11
CA ILE A 34 1.26 -11.35 -4.96
C ILE A 34 2.23 -11.69 -3.83
N TYR A 35 2.78 -10.65 -3.23
CA TYR A 35 3.73 -10.74 -2.14
C TYR A 35 3.24 -9.89 -0.98
N SER A 36 3.40 -10.38 0.24
CA SER A 36 3.32 -9.53 1.43
C SER A 36 4.72 -9.13 1.84
N VAL A 37 4.85 -7.89 2.31
CA VAL A 37 6.11 -7.34 2.79
C VAL A 37 5.91 -6.84 4.20
N SER A 38 6.68 -7.39 5.12
CA SER A 38 6.85 -6.90 6.49
C SER A 38 8.35 -6.91 6.80
N GLU A 39 8.79 -7.62 7.84
CA GLU A 39 10.21 -7.80 8.15
C GLU A 39 10.91 -8.68 7.10
N HIS A 40 10.11 -9.55 6.47
CA HIS A 40 10.50 -10.43 5.40
C HIS A 40 9.45 -10.38 4.28
N MET A 41 9.85 -10.85 3.11
CA MET A 41 8.95 -11.01 1.97
C MET A 41 8.35 -12.40 1.96
N GLU A 42 7.02 -12.51 1.90
CA GLU A 42 6.34 -13.80 1.74
C GLU A 42 5.62 -13.87 0.40
N HIS A 43 5.77 -15.03 -0.25
CA HIS A 43 5.08 -15.33 -1.50
C HIS A 43 3.66 -15.82 -1.19
N ILE A 44 2.67 -14.95 -1.35
CA ILE A 44 1.26 -15.31 -1.22
C ILE A 44 0.82 -16.10 -2.46
N CYS A 45 1.20 -15.58 -3.62
CA CYS A 45 0.89 -16.10 -4.94
C CYS A 45 2.10 -15.93 -5.85
N SER A 46 2.50 -16.94 -6.61
CA SER A 46 3.60 -16.83 -7.57
C SER A 46 3.20 -17.39 -8.91
N GLY A 47 3.32 -16.58 -9.96
CA GLY A 47 3.14 -17.00 -11.35
C GLY A 47 1.77 -17.63 -11.62
N ILE A 48 0.70 -17.06 -11.06
CA ILE A 48 -0.65 -17.58 -11.28
C ILE A 48 -0.99 -17.43 -12.76
N GLU A 49 -1.33 -18.57 -13.37
CA GLU A 49 -1.96 -18.65 -14.68
C GLU A 49 -3.37 -19.22 -14.52
N GLY A 50 -4.36 -18.48 -14.99
CA GLY A 50 -5.75 -18.92 -15.02
C GLY A 50 -6.52 -18.79 -13.70
N ARG A 51 -7.85 -18.76 -13.83
CA ARG A 51 -8.78 -18.41 -12.75
C ARG A 51 -8.79 -19.41 -11.59
N ASN A 52 -8.59 -20.69 -11.85
CA ASN A 52 -8.62 -21.72 -10.80
C ASN A 52 -7.45 -21.59 -9.81
N ALA A 53 -6.26 -21.25 -10.30
CA ALA A 53 -5.10 -21.04 -9.44
C ALA A 53 -5.26 -19.75 -8.61
N PHE A 54 -5.87 -18.71 -9.19
CA PHE A 54 -6.26 -17.51 -8.47
C PHE A 54 -7.20 -17.78 -7.30
N TYR A 55 -8.32 -18.47 -7.54
CA TYR A 55 -9.30 -18.74 -6.48
C TYR A 55 -8.70 -19.52 -5.30
N LYS A 56 -7.79 -20.48 -5.57
CA LYS A 56 -7.07 -21.23 -4.52
C LYS A 56 -6.15 -20.35 -3.67
N SER A 57 -5.75 -19.18 -4.17
CA SER A 57 -4.85 -18.28 -3.46
C SER A 57 -5.57 -17.21 -2.63
N LEU A 58 -6.88 -17.03 -2.81
CA LEU A 58 -7.65 -16.01 -2.10
C LEU A 58 -7.63 -16.23 -0.59
N ASP A 59 -7.73 -17.47 -0.13
CA ASP A 59 -7.68 -17.78 1.30
C ASP A 59 -6.32 -17.39 1.91
N ARG A 60 -5.22 -17.60 1.15
CA ARG A 60 -3.88 -17.18 1.57
C ARG A 60 -3.76 -15.67 1.65
N LEU A 61 -4.29 -14.95 0.65
CA LEU A 61 -4.30 -13.48 0.64
C LEU A 61 -5.16 -12.91 1.79
N ALA A 62 -6.31 -13.50 2.06
CA ALA A 62 -7.18 -13.09 3.15
C ALA A 62 -6.50 -13.28 4.52
N ALA A 63 -5.72 -14.35 4.67
CA ALA A 63 -5.02 -14.71 5.90
C ALA A 63 -3.72 -13.92 6.17
N VAL A 64 -3.25 -13.07 5.23
CA VAL A 64 -2.01 -12.30 5.41
C VAL A 64 -2.07 -11.43 6.66
N PRO A 65 -1.16 -11.61 7.64
CA PRO A 65 -1.09 -10.73 8.79
C PRO A 65 -0.35 -9.43 8.42
N PHE A 66 -0.83 -8.28 8.90
CA PHE A 66 -0.10 -7.02 8.81
C PHE A 66 0.61 -6.75 10.14
N LYS A 67 1.76 -7.39 10.38
CA LYS A 67 2.53 -7.30 11.63
C LYS A 67 4.02 -7.06 11.35
N GLY A 68 4.73 -6.50 12.33
CA GLY A 68 6.15 -6.20 12.26
C GLY A 68 6.50 -4.96 11.42
N GLU A 69 7.74 -4.50 11.54
CA GLU A 69 8.26 -3.38 10.76
C GLU A 69 8.37 -3.75 9.27
N SER A 70 8.09 -2.81 8.37
CA SER A 70 8.20 -3.05 6.94
C SER A 70 9.61 -2.78 6.44
N ARG A 71 10.28 -3.76 5.82
CA ARG A 71 11.60 -3.62 5.17
C ARG A 71 11.48 -3.59 3.66
N LEU A 72 10.81 -2.56 3.14
CA LEU A 72 10.38 -2.43 1.74
C LEU A 72 11.51 -2.66 0.71
N PHE A 73 12.56 -1.83 0.76
CA PHE A 73 13.66 -1.92 -0.21
C PHE A 73 14.42 -3.24 -0.14
N GLU A 74 14.74 -3.70 1.08
CA GLU A 74 15.49 -4.94 1.30
C GLU A 74 14.71 -6.14 0.77
N CYS A 75 13.41 -6.23 1.07
CA CYS A 75 12.53 -7.30 0.58
C CYS A 75 12.45 -7.32 -0.95
N VAL A 76 12.24 -6.16 -1.58
CA VAL A 76 12.13 -6.09 -3.05
C VAL A 76 13.46 -6.43 -3.74
N ARG A 77 14.60 -6.11 -3.11
CA ARG A 77 15.92 -6.48 -3.66
C ARG A 77 16.16 -7.98 -3.68
N GLU A 78 15.55 -8.72 -2.76
CA GLU A 78 15.63 -10.19 -2.70
C GLU A 78 14.78 -10.89 -3.76
N LEU A 79 13.87 -10.18 -4.43
CA LEU A 79 13.06 -10.74 -5.51
C LEU A 79 13.90 -11.09 -6.73
N ARG A 80 14.18 -12.39 -6.87
CA ARG A 80 14.81 -12.95 -8.08
C ARG A 80 13.86 -13.07 -9.28
N SER A 81 12.56 -12.93 -9.04
CA SER A 81 11.51 -13.12 -10.06
C SER A 81 11.21 -11.88 -10.89
N ILE A 82 11.80 -10.71 -10.58
CA ILE A 82 11.60 -9.49 -11.38
C ILE A 82 12.38 -9.63 -12.68
N SER A 83 11.67 -9.92 -13.78
CA SER A 83 12.21 -9.84 -15.13
C SER A 83 12.34 -8.38 -15.56
N ARG A 84 13.41 -8.07 -16.29
CA ARG A 84 13.63 -6.73 -16.83
C ARG A 84 12.75 -6.52 -18.07
N GLY A 85 12.02 -5.41 -18.13
CA GLY A 85 11.51 -4.87 -19.40
C GLY A 85 9.99 -4.91 -19.62
N ASP A 86 9.28 -5.94 -19.16
CA ASP A 86 7.85 -6.14 -19.51
C ASP A 86 7.02 -6.57 -18.30
N GLY A 87 6.79 -5.67 -17.36
CA GLY A 87 5.96 -5.93 -16.19
C GLY A 87 5.51 -4.68 -15.46
N ALA A 88 4.39 -4.80 -14.74
CA ALA A 88 3.90 -3.78 -13.84
C ALA A 88 4.13 -4.20 -12.39
N ALA A 89 4.67 -3.30 -11.58
CA ALA A 89 4.78 -3.43 -10.14
C ALA A 89 3.73 -2.56 -9.46
N ILE A 90 2.79 -3.20 -8.77
CA ILE A 90 1.76 -2.53 -7.98
C ILE A 90 2.16 -2.60 -6.51
N ILE A 91 2.37 -1.44 -5.90
CA ILE A 91 2.75 -1.31 -4.50
C ILE A 91 1.53 -0.78 -3.74
N ILE A 92 1.07 -1.48 -2.72
CA ILE A 92 -0.04 -1.04 -1.86
C ILE A 92 0.49 -0.88 -0.45
N SER A 93 0.57 0.34 0.05
CA SER A 93 1.14 0.64 1.37
C SER A 93 0.65 1.99 1.88
N ASP A 94 0.63 2.19 3.19
CA ASP A 94 0.46 3.51 3.81
C ASP A 94 1.78 4.31 3.87
N LEU A 95 2.91 3.67 3.57
CA LEU A 95 4.26 4.22 3.62
C LEU A 95 4.65 4.84 4.97
N LEU A 96 3.90 4.53 6.04
CA LEU A 96 4.19 4.99 7.39
C LEU A 96 5.23 4.06 8.01
N THR A 97 6.44 4.09 7.45
CA THR A 97 7.56 3.24 7.85
C THR A 97 8.87 4.00 7.65
N ASP A 98 9.87 3.69 8.48
CA ASP A 98 11.24 4.21 8.33
C ASP A 98 12.00 3.60 7.14
N SER A 99 11.42 2.59 6.47
CA SER A 99 12.03 2.00 5.28
C SER A 99 12.04 2.93 4.08
N ASP A 100 13.15 2.93 3.34
CA ASP A 100 13.33 3.76 2.16
C ASP A 100 12.52 3.25 0.96
N TYR A 101 11.25 3.66 0.89
CA TYR A 101 10.38 3.36 -0.24
C TYR A 101 10.87 4.00 -1.56
N LYS A 102 11.67 5.08 -1.49
CA LYS A 102 12.20 5.75 -2.68
C LYS A 102 13.24 4.88 -3.34
N ALA A 103 14.13 4.27 -2.56
CA ALA A 103 15.09 3.29 -3.04
C ALA A 103 14.40 2.06 -3.67
N MET A 104 13.31 1.57 -3.07
CA MET A 104 12.48 0.50 -3.64
C MET A 104 11.93 0.88 -5.02
N ILE A 105 11.36 2.08 -5.16
CA ILE A 105 10.83 2.56 -6.44
C ILE A 105 11.96 2.72 -7.47
N ASP A 106 13.07 3.36 -7.11
CA ASP A 106 14.22 3.56 -7.99
C ASP A 106 14.79 2.22 -8.49
N TYR A 107 14.81 1.21 -7.63
CA TYR A 107 15.20 -0.15 -8.00
C TYR A 107 14.25 -0.78 -9.03
N LEU A 108 12.94 -0.70 -8.82
CA LEU A 108 11.95 -1.23 -9.77
C LEU A 108 12.00 -0.51 -11.12
N LEU A 109 12.22 0.81 -11.13
CA LEU A 109 12.42 1.61 -12.35
C LEU A 109 13.69 1.21 -13.09
N TYR A 110 14.78 0.90 -12.37
CA TYR A 110 16.00 0.37 -12.98
C TYR A 110 15.75 -0.96 -13.73
N TYR A 111 14.86 -1.80 -13.19
CA TYR A 111 14.37 -3.01 -13.85
C TYR A 111 13.30 -2.76 -14.94
N LYS A 112 13.04 -1.49 -15.27
CA LYS A 112 12.09 -1.05 -16.30
C LYS A 112 10.64 -1.50 -16.02
N GLN A 113 10.25 -1.62 -14.75
CA GLN A 113 8.86 -1.89 -14.40
C GLN A 113 8.02 -0.63 -14.56
N GLN A 114 6.79 -0.76 -15.05
CA GLN A 114 5.77 0.28 -14.86
C GLN A 114 5.29 0.21 -13.40
N ILE A 115 5.30 1.32 -12.68
CA ILE A 115 4.97 1.32 -11.25
C ILE A 115 3.65 2.04 -11.00
N ILE A 116 2.78 1.38 -10.24
CA ILE A 116 1.58 1.96 -9.64
C ILE A 116 1.76 1.91 -8.13
N LEU A 117 1.86 3.07 -7.50
CA LEU A 117 1.87 3.21 -6.05
C LEU A 117 0.46 3.55 -5.57
N VAL A 118 -0.16 2.65 -4.82
CA VAL A 118 -1.41 2.87 -4.09
C VAL A 118 -1.06 3.22 -2.66
N HIS A 119 -1.14 4.51 -2.36
CA HIS A 119 -0.97 5.05 -1.01
C HIS A 119 -2.31 5.05 -0.28
N ILE A 120 -2.45 4.20 0.74
CA ILE A 120 -3.70 4.03 1.50
C ILE A 120 -3.56 4.60 2.91
N LEU A 121 -4.48 5.48 3.29
CA LEU A 121 -4.62 5.98 4.65
C LEU A 121 -6.05 5.74 5.15
N SER A 122 -6.23 5.70 6.45
CA SER A 122 -7.57 5.63 7.07
C SER A 122 -8.19 7.03 7.18
N PRO A 123 -9.52 7.15 7.28
CA PRO A 123 -10.19 8.42 7.54
C PRO A 123 -9.68 9.11 8.80
N ASP A 124 -9.38 8.32 9.84
CA ASP A 124 -8.86 8.80 11.12
C ASP A 124 -7.42 9.35 11.00
N GLU A 125 -6.60 8.81 10.10
CA GLU A 125 -5.28 9.37 9.79
C GLU A 125 -5.40 10.64 8.95
N LEU A 126 -6.31 10.68 7.98
CA LEU A 126 -6.49 11.86 7.13
C LEU A 126 -7.12 13.04 7.89
N ASN A 127 -8.06 12.76 8.78
CA ASN A 127 -8.75 13.76 9.56
C ASN A 127 -9.01 13.27 11.00
N PRO A 128 -7.98 13.22 11.85
CA PRO A 128 -8.13 12.78 13.22
C PRO A 128 -9.08 13.69 14.00
N GLN A 129 -10.11 13.10 14.61
CA GLN A 129 -11.14 13.83 15.39
C GLN A 129 -10.88 13.84 16.90
N TYR A 130 -9.67 13.50 17.33
CA TYR A 130 -9.33 13.39 18.73
C TYR A 130 -9.23 14.75 19.42
N SER A 131 -9.80 14.86 20.63
CA SER A 131 -9.69 16.05 21.48
C SER A 131 -9.42 15.67 22.94
N GLY A 132 -8.48 16.36 23.59
CA GLY A 132 -8.14 16.15 25.01
C GLY A 132 -6.96 15.20 25.23
N ARG A 133 -6.82 14.65 26.44
CA ARG A 133 -5.85 13.59 26.73
C ARG A 133 -6.31 12.31 26.07
N VAL A 134 -5.58 11.87 25.06
CA VAL A 134 -5.84 10.60 24.41
C VAL A 134 -4.67 9.68 24.67
N ARG A 135 -5.00 8.52 25.24
CA ARG A 135 -4.06 7.42 25.34
C ARG A 135 -4.03 6.73 23.99
N LEU A 136 -3.04 7.06 23.18
CA LEU A 136 -2.83 6.34 21.92
C LEU A 136 -2.09 5.05 22.26
N LEU A 137 -2.70 3.94 21.88
CA LEU A 137 -2.02 2.67 21.82
C LEU A 137 -1.16 2.72 20.56
N ASP A 138 0.16 2.70 20.73
CA ASP A 138 1.03 2.54 19.58
C ASP A 138 0.84 1.12 19.05
N SER A 139 0.32 1.01 17.82
CA SER A 139 0.00 -0.28 17.21
C SER A 139 1.26 -1.11 16.91
N GLU A 140 2.44 -0.49 16.92
CA GLU A 140 3.70 -1.17 16.63
C GLU A 140 4.36 -1.75 17.89
N ASP A 141 4.38 -0.97 18.98
CA ASP A 141 5.07 -1.36 20.22
C ASP A 141 4.14 -1.78 21.37
N ASN A 142 2.81 -1.71 21.17
CA ASN A 142 1.81 -2.00 22.21
C ASN A 142 2.00 -1.16 23.49
N ASP A 143 2.64 -0.01 23.35
CA ASP A 143 2.98 0.91 24.43
C ASP A 143 1.95 2.05 24.49
N TYR A 144 1.57 2.43 25.71
CA TYR A 144 0.55 3.45 25.92
C TYR A 144 1.21 4.83 26.01
N ARG A 145 0.99 5.67 25.01
CA ARG A 145 1.43 7.07 25.06
C ARG A 145 0.24 7.97 25.38
N ASP A 146 0.26 8.56 26.56
CA ASP A 146 -0.66 9.63 26.93
C ASP A 146 -0.24 10.89 26.17
N LEU A 147 -0.98 11.22 25.11
CA LEU A 147 -0.75 12.40 24.29
C LEU A 147 -1.82 13.45 24.60
N ASP A 148 -1.38 14.64 25.01
CA ASP A 148 -2.23 15.82 25.08
C ASP A 148 -2.46 16.36 23.67
N ILE A 149 -3.61 16.00 23.08
CA ILE A 149 -3.99 16.45 21.74
C ILE A 149 -4.56 17.86 21.87
N THR A 150 -3.67 18.83 21.68
CA THR A 150 -4.02 20.26 21.59
C THR A 150 -4.33 20.64 20.14
N PRO A 151 -5.09 21.73 19.89
CA PRO A 151 -5.28 22.26 18.53
C PRO A 151 -3.96 22.49 17.79
N ARG A 152 -2.90 22.93 18.49
CA ARG A 152 -1.57 23.14 17.91
C ARG A 152 -0.91 21.84 17.47
N THR A 153 -1.02 20.78 18.28
CA THR A 153 -0.50 19.44 17.94
C THR A 153 -1.23 18.88 16.73
N MET A 154 -2.55 19.06 16.68
CA MET A 154 -3.40 18.66 15.55
C MET A 154 -3.01 19.38 14.25
N ASP A 155 -2.82 20.70 14.31
CA ASP A 155 -2.38 21.50 13.15
C ASP A 155 -1.00 21.08 12.66
N LEU A 156 -0.08 20.75 13.58
CA LEU A 156 1.24 20.25 13.23
C LEU A 156 1.13 18.91 12.52
N TYR A 157 0.35 17.96 13.06
CA TYR A 157 0.11 16.67 12.44
C TYR A 157 -0.43 16.82 11.01
N LYS A 158 -1.49 17.61 10.81
CA LYS A 158 -2.08 17.84 9.48
C LYS A 158 -1.09 18.44 8.49
N ARG A 159 -0.23 19.37 8.93
CA ARG A 159 0.84 19.94 8.10
C ARG A 159 1.91 18.90 7.74
N THR A 160 2.35 18.10 8.71
CA THR A 160 3.35 17.05 8.49
C THR A 160 2.83 15.99 7.53
N LEU A 161 1.61 15.50 7.73
CA LEU A 161 0.98 14.51 6.86
C LEU A 161 0.82 15.06 5.43
N LYS A 162 0.35 16.30 5.29
CA LYS A 162 0.25 16.95 3.98
C LYS A 162 1.61 17.05 3.29
N SER A 163 2.65 17.50 4.00
CA SER A 163 4.00 17.57 3.44
C SER A 163 4.50 16.21 2.98
N PHE A 164 4.24 15.16 3.77
CA PHE A 164 4.60 13.79 3.42
C PHE A 164 3.89 13.30 2.15
N MET A 165 2.59 13.56 2.04
CA MET A 165 1.80 13.23 0.86
C MET A 165 2.25 14.00 -0.39
N ASP A 166 2.56 15.30 -0.25
CA ASP A 166 3.07 16.15 -1.32
C ASP A 166 4.46 15.68 -1.80
N ASP A 167 5.31 15.22 -0.86
CA ASP A 167 6.62 14.65 -1.17
C ASP A 167 6.51 13.34 -1.96
N ILE A 168 5.58 12.45 -1.58
CA ILE A 168 5.29 11.22 -2.34
C ILE A 168 4.82 11.58 -3.75
N ALA A 169 3.87 12.51 -3.88
CA ALA A 169 3.34 12.94 -5.18
C ALA A 169 4.43 13.54 -6.08
N SER A 170 5.25 14.44 -5.54
CA SER A 170 6.37 15.05 -6.26
C SER A 170 7.41 14.00 -6.68
N PHE A 171 7.72 13.04 -5.81
CA PHE A 171 8.65 11.97 -6.09
C PHE A 171 8.16 11.06 -7.23
N CYS A 172 6.90 10.62 -7.17
CA CYS A 172 6.28 9.77 -8.18
C CYS A 172 6.16 10.48 -9.54
N ALA A 173 5.70 11.73 -9.55
CA ALA A 173 5.53 12.51 -10.77
C ALA A 173 6.84 12.69 -11.54
N LYS A 174 7.95 12.99 -10.84
CA LYS A 174 9.28 13.14 -11.45
C LYS A 174 9.82 11.85 -12.10
N ARG A 175 9.24 10.71 -11.78
CA ARG A 175 9.70 9.38 -12.20
C ARG A 175 8.71 8.64 -13.11
N GLY A 176 7.57 9.26 -13.44
CA GLY A 176 6.52 8.62 -14.21
C GLY A 176 5.85 7.46 -13.46
N VAL A 177 5.86 7.49 -12.13
CA VAL A 177 5.13 6.51 -11.30
C VAL A 177 3.69 6.98 -11.15
N TYR A 178 2.74 6.08 -11.43
CA TYR A 178 1.33 6.35 -11.21
C TYR A 178 1.04 6.31 -9.71
N LEU A 179 0.51 7.41 -9.17
CA LEU A 179 0.16 7.51 -7.75
C LEU A 179 -1.35 7.52 -7.57
N LEU A 180 -1.85 6.61 -6.75
CA LEU A 180 -3.22 6.54 -6.27
C LEU A 180 -3.24 6.79 -4.76
N GLN A 181 -3.65 7.99 -4.35
CA GLN A 181 -3.92 8.29 -2.95
C GLN A 181 -5.39 7.98 -2.64
N ILE A 182 -5.61 7.07 -1.70
CA ILE A 182 -6.95 6.58 -1.35
C ILE A 182 -7.15 6.56 0.17
N SER A 183 -8.41 6.74 0.57
CA SER A 183 -8.86 6.49 1.93
C SER A 183 -9.43 5.07 2.06
N SER A 184 -9.27 4.43 3.23
CA SER A 184 -9.72 3.05 3.45
C SER A 184 -11.24 2.87 3.45
N ASP A 185 -12.00 3.95 3.60
CA ASP A 185 -13.46 4.00 3.50
C ASP A 185 -13.98 4.17 2.07
N GLU A 186 -13.11 4.43 1.09
CA GLU A 186 -13.50 4.49 -0.31
C GLU A 186 -13.93 3.11 -0.82
N SER A 187 -14.98 3.09 -1.65
CA SER A 187 -15.42 1.85 -2.30
C SER A 187 -14.45 1.44 -3.41
N LEU A 188 -14.24 0.13 -3.59
CA LEU A 188 -13.43 -0.40 -4.70
C LEU A 188 -13.90 0.13 -6.06
N GLU A 189 -15.21 0.21 -6.28
CA GLU A 189 -15.79 0.69 -7.52
C GLU A 189 -15.37 2.14 -7.82
N SER A 190 -15.44 3.03 -6.81
CA SER A 190 -15.00 4.42 -6.93
C SER A 190 -13.51 4.51 -7.28
N ILE A 191 -12.68 3.71 -6.59
CA ILE A 191 -11.23 3.69 -6.81
C ILE A 191 -10.91 3.22 -8.24
N LEU A 192 -11.53 2.12 -8.68
CA LEU A 192 -11.26 1.49 -9.96
C LEU A 192 -11.81 2.32 -11.14
N LEU A 193 -13.10 2.69 -11.11
CA LEU A 193 -13.76 3.41 -12.20
C LEU A 193 -13.37 4.89 -12.26
N GLY A 194 -13.08 5.52 -11.12
CA GLY A 194 -12.67 6.92 -11.09
C GLY A 194 -11.16 7.08 -11.27
N LYS A 195 -10.41 6.69 -10.25
CA LYS A 195 -8.96 6.93 -10.19
C LYS A 195 -8.16 5.93 -11.06
N GLY A 196 -8.62 4.68 -11.17
CA GLY A 196 -7.98 3.65 -12.00
C GLY A 196 -8.11 3.91 -13.50
N HIS A 197 -9.31 4.25 -13.98
CA HIS A 197 -9.56 4.55 -15.39
C HIS A 197 -8.79 5.81 -15.86
N SER A 198 -8.73 6.86 -15.04
CA SER A 198 -8.00 8.10 -15.39
C SER A 198 -6.48 7.91 -15.48
N LEU A 199 -5.93 6.89 -14.82
CA LEU A 199 -4.50 6.54 -14.89
C LEU A 199 -4.20 5.45 -15.93
N GLY A 200 -5.19 5.00 -16.71
CA GLY A 200 -5.03 3.93 -17.69
C GLY A 200 -4.76 2.54 -17.08
N ILE A 201 -5.06 2.37 -15.78
CA ILE A 201 -4.92 1.10 -15.06
C ILE A 201 -6.05 0.14 -15.44
N ILE A 202 -7.20 0.69 -15.86
CA ILE A 202 -8.37 -0.04 -16.31
C ILE A 202 -8.76 0.47 -17.70
N SER A 203 -8.86 -0.44 -18.66
CA SER A 203 -9.31 -0.23 -20.03
C SER A 203 -10.69 -0.81 -20.28
#